data_AF-A0A504JE78-F1
#
_entry.id   AF-A0A504JE78-F1
#
_cell.length_a   1.000
_cell.length_b   1.000
_cell.length_c   1.000
_cell.angle_alpha   90.00
_cell.angle_beta   90.00
_cell.angle_gamma   90.00
#
_symmetry.space_group_name_H-M   'P 1'
#
loop_
_entity.id
_entity.type
_entity.pdbx_description
1 polymer ?
#
loop_
_entity_poly.entity_id
_entity_poly.type
_entity_poly.pdbx_seq_one_letter_code
_entity_poly.pdbx_strand_id
1 'polypeptide(L)'
;MIKNIYILFIFIFISQFYEECYSQTTISTIVDIEKVIELKANDKEQQEMLINFKNKYKADKRISVEEFQNHYELIVSHEGKSGYTGGAEGYTMDKKTGKIEMIWHESPMKLPEKKIRKIHL
;
A
#
# COMPACT_ATOMS: atom_id res chain seq x y z
N MET A 1 -16.93 -8.93 -53.34
CA MET A 1 -17.16 -7.91 -52.28
C MET A 1 -17.24 -8.57 -50.89
N ILE A 2 -16.26 -9.44 -50.54
CA ILE A 2 -16.18 -10.16 -49.25
C ILE A 2 -14.70 -10.44 -48.94
N LYS A 3 -13.86 -9.40 -48.93
CA LYS A 3 -12.43 -9.55 -48.55
C LYS A 3 -11.97 -8.58 -47.46
N ASN A 4 -12.80 -7.60 -47.07
CA ASN A 4 -12.42 -6.56 -46.10
C ASN A 4 -12.95 -6.76 -44.67
N ILE A 5 -13.69 -7.83 -44.38
CA ILE A 5 -14.26 -8.07 -43.03
C ILE A 5 -13.28 -8.84 -42.12
N TYR A 6 -12.39 -9.67 -42.69
CA TYR A 6 -11.47 -10.50 -41.91
C TYR A 6 -10.27 -9.73 -41.33
N ILE A 7 -9.88 -8.60 -41.92
CA ILE A 7 -8.74 -7.81 -41.46
C ILE A 7 -9.10 -6.98 -40.21
N LEU A 8 -10.38 -6.61 -40.05
CA LEU A 8 -10.85 -5.83 -38.91
C LEU A 8 -10.92 -6.66 -37.62
N PHE A 9 -11.18 -7.97 -37.71
CA PHE A 9 -11.25 -8.85 -36.55
C PHE A 9 -9.87 -9.24 -35.97
N ILE A 10 -8.82 -9.24 -36.78
CA ILE A 10 -7.46 -9.56 -36.33
C ILE A 10 -6.90 -8.43 -35.45
N PHE A 11 -7.26 -7.17 -35.72
CA PHE A 11 -6.84 -6.04 -34.88
C PHE A 11 -7.50 -6.04 -33.49
N ILE A 12 -8.73 -6.54 -33.35
CA ILE A 12 -9.45 -6.57 -32.06
C ILE A 12 -8.83 -7.60 -31.10
N PHE A 13 -8.36 -8.74 -31.61
CA PHE A 13 -7.75 -9.78 -30.76
C PHE A 13 -6.32 -9.44 -30.33
N ILE A 14 -5.58 -8.69 -31.14
CA ILE A 14 -4.22 -8.26 -30.76
C ILE A 14 -4.28 -7.18 -29.68
N SER A 15 -5.31 -6.31 -29.65
CA SER A 15 -5.46 -5.32 -28.58
C SER A 15 -5.82 -5.91 -27.21
N GLN A 16 -6.40 -7.12 -27.14
CA GLN A 16 -6.72 -7.75 -25.86
C GLN A 16 -5.55 -8.48 -25.22
N PHE A 17 -4.51 -8.82 -25.99
CA PHE A 17 -3.34 -9.55 -25.47
C PHE A 17 -2.20 -8.65 -24.97
N TYR A 18 -2.27 -7.34 -25.25
CA TYR A 18 -1.26 -6.39 -24.78
C TYR A 18 -1.60 -5.76 -23.41
N GLU A 19 -2.75 -6.04 -22.80
CA GLU A 19 -3.08 -5.47 -21.47
C GLU A 19 -2.31 -6.10 -20.30
N GLU A 20 -1.64 -7.25 -20.47
CA GLU A 20 -0.96 -7.94 -19.37
C GLU A 20 0.53 -7.56 -19.17
N CYS A 21 1.08 -6.60 -19.92
CA CYS A 21 2.51 -6.24 -19.80
C CYS A 21 2.83 -4.74 -19.89
N TYR A 22 1.87 -3.84 -19.71
CA TYR A 22 2.18 -2.41 -19.62
C TYR A 22 2.56 -2.00 -18.20
N SER A 23 3.87 -2.03 -17.96
CA SER A 23 4.61 -0.95 -17.28
C SER A 23 3.89 -0.35 -16.08
N GLN A 24 4.14 -0.93 -14.89
CA GLN A 24 3.91 -0.27 -13.60
C GLN A 24 4.63 1.08 -13.61
N THR A 25 3.92 2.13 -14.02
CA THR A 25 4.43 3.49 -13.98
C THR A 25 4.15 3.96 -12.56
N THR A 26 4.99 3.50 -11.64
CA THR A 26 4.87 3.82 -10.23
C THR A 26 5.27 5.27 -10.00
N ILE A 27 4.34 6.08 -9.53
CA ILE A 27 4.71 7.25 -8.72
C ILE A 27 4.95 6.69 -7.31
N SER A 28 6.03 5.92 -7.16
CA SER A 28 6.42 5.22 -5.93
C SER A 28 6.99 6.25 -4.96
N THR A 29 6.11 6.90 -4.22
CA THR A 29 6.50 7.61 -3.01
C THR A 29 5.62 7.09 -1.89
N ILE A 30 6.24 6.60 -0.83
CA ILE A 30 5.55 6.26 0.41
C ILE A 30 5.12 7.58 1.05
N VAL A 31 3.82 7.77 1.26
CA VAL A 31 3.23 9.01 1.79
C VAL A 31 2.37 8.70 3.02
N ASP A 32 2.24 9.66 3.94
CA ASP A 32 1.30 9.54 5.05
C ASP A 32 -0.15 9.39 4.55
N ILE A 33 -0.95 8.54 5.19
CA ILE A 33 -2.33 8.27 4.79
C ILE A 33 -3.20 9.53 4.75
N GLU A 34 -2.94 10.51 5.61
CA GLU A 34 -3.72 11.75 5.65
C GLU A 34 -3.60 12.52 4.33
N LYS A 35 -2.37 12.62 3.81
CA LYS A 35 -2.11 13.28 2.54
C LYS A 35 -2.70 12.52 1.36
N VAL A 36 -2.72 11.18 1.40
CA VAL A 36 -3.39 10.41 0.34
C VAL A 36 -4.91 10.62 0.40
N ILE A 37 -5.53 10.64 1.58
CA ILE A 37 -6.96 10.97 1.75
C ILE A 37 -7.29 12.34 1.17
N GLU A 38 -6.44 13.35 1.39
CA GLU A 38 -6.60 14.69 0.80
C GLU A 38 -6.50 14.65 -0.74
N LEU A 39 -5.52 13.94 -1.29
CA LEU A 39 -5.35 13.79 -2.74
C LEU A 39 -6.52 13.05 -3.41
N LYS A 40 -7.27 12.23 -2.67
CA LYS A 40 -8.47 11.54 -3.15
C LYS A 40 -9.77 12.29 -2.92
N ALA A 41 -9.76 13.60 -2.62
CA ALA A 41 -10.97 14.39 -2.41
C ALA A 41 -12.00 14.33 -3.56
N ASN A 42 -11.55 14.09 -4.80
CA ASN A 42 -12.42 13.95 -5.98
C ASN A 42 -12.87 12.50 -6.25
N ASP A 43 -12.32 11.52 -5.55
CA ASP A 43 -12.68 10.10 -5.63
C ASP A 43 -13.22 9.65 -4.26
N LYS A 44 -14.51 9.90 -4.03
CA LYS A 44 -15.15 9.67 -2.73
C LYS A 44 -15.08 8.22 -2.28
N GLU A 45 -15.17 7.27 -3.21
CA GLU A 45 -15.13 5.84 -2.89
C GLU A 45 -13.76 5.47 -2.33
N GLN A 46 -12.68 5.81 -3.04
CA GLN A 46 -11.33 5.54 -2.56
C GLN A 46 -10.99 6.33 -1.30
N GLN A 47 -11.47 7.57 -1.19
CA GLN A 47 -11.30 8.40 0.00
C GLN A 47 -11.95 7.75 1.23
N GLU A 48 -13.20 7.28 1.11
CA GLU A 48 -13.92 6.61 2.18
C GLU A 48 -13.25 5.29 2.58
N MET A 49 -12.73 4.51 1.62
CA MET A 49 -11.97 3.29 1.91
C MET A 49 -10.74 3.57 2.78
N LEU A 50 -9.96 4.60 2.42
CA LEU A 50 -8.76 5.00 3.18
C LEU A 50 -9.11 5.56 4.56
N ILE A 51 -10.16 6.36 4.67
CA ILE A 51 -10.68 6.86 5.97
C ILE A 51 -11.11 5.69 6.85
N ASN A 52 -11.87 4.74 6.30
CA ASN A 52 -12.34 3.57 7.02
C ASN A 52 -11.18 2.69 7.49
N PHE A 53 -10.13 2.55 6.67
CA PHE A 53 -8.91 1.85 7.09
C PHE A 53 -8.22 2.61 8.23
N LYS A 54 -7.97 3.91 8.09
CA LYS A 54 -7.35 4.75 9.12
C LYS A 54 -8.09 4.63 10.45
N ASN A 55 -9.43 4.70 10.43
CA ASN A 55 -10.28 4.67 11.63
C ASN A 55 -10.27 3.33 12.38
N LYS A 56 -9.84 2.23 11.74
CA LYS A 56 -9.66 0.93 12.43
C LYS A 56 -8.46 0.93 13.37
N TYR A 57 -7.52 1.85 13.16
CA TYR A 57 -6.30 1.96 13.96
C TYR A 57 -6.40 3.13 14.93
N LYS A 58 -5.77 2.95 16.10
CA LYS A 58 -5.71 4.01 17.12
C LYS A 58 -4.90 5.19 16.61
N ALA A 59 -5.18 6.39 17.14
CA ALA A 59 -4.56 7.65 16.73
C ALA A 59 -3.04 7.72 16.93
N ASP A 60 -2.46 6.87 17.77
CA ASP A 60 -1.03 6.76 18.03
C ASP A 60 -0.28 5.91 16.99
N LYS A 61 -0.98 5.31 16.03
CA LYS A 61 -0.38 4.51 14.97
C LYS A 61 -0.11 5.37 13.74
N ARG A 62 1.12 5.30 13.22
CA ARG A 62 1.47 5.92 11.95
C ARG A 62 1.12 4.98 10.81
N ILE A 63 0.41 5.48 9.80
CA ILE A 63 0.04 4.71 8.61
C ILE A 63 0.66 5.38 7.39
N SER A 64 1.48 4.62 6.67
CA SER A 64 2.03 5.04 5.40
C SER A 64 1.35 4.29 4.26
N VAL A 65 1.22 4.94 3.11
CA VAL A 65 0.53 4.43 1.94
C VAL A 65 1.47 4.52 0.74
N GLU A 66 1.54 3.45 -0.02
CA GLU A 66 2.05 3.46 -1.38
C GLU A 66 0.89 3.16 -2.34
N GLU A 67 0.75 3.97 -3.38
CA GLU A 67 -0.34 3.85 -4.33
C GLU A 67 0.13 3.14 -5.60
N PHE A 68 -0.47 1.99 -5.90
CA PHE A 68 -0.30 1.27 -7.15
C PHE A 68 -1.53 1.47 -8.03
N GLN A 69 -1.47 1.05 -9.30
CA GLN A 69 -2.58 1.23 -10.23
C GLN A 69 -3.89 0.61 -9.72
N ASN A 70 -3.83 -0.62 -9.21
CA ASN A 70 -5.01 -1.43 -8.87
C ASN A 70 -5.25 -1.57 -7.35
N HIS A 71 -4.27 -1.21 -6.52
CA HIS A 71 -4.34 -1.37 -5.08
C HIS A 71 -3.54 -0.30 -4.35
N TYR A 72 -3.74 -0.20 -3.04
CA TYR A 72 -2.85 0.48 -2.12
C TYR A 72 -2.05 -0.55 -1.34
N GLU A 73 -0.77 -0.26 -1.08
CA GLU A 73 -0.04 -0.89 0.03
C GLU A 73 -0.09 0.04 1.24
N LEU A 74 -0.43 -0.52 2.39
CA LEU A 74 -0.70 0.19 3.63
C LEU A 74 0.21 -0.38 4.71
N ILE A 75 1.06 0.46 5.29
CA ILE A 75 2.03 0.09 6.31
C ILE A 75 1.61 0.74 7.62
N VAL A 76 1.21 -0.07 8.60
CA VAL A 76 0.87 0.38 9.94
C VAL A 76 2.09 0.17 10.83
N SER A 77 2.64 1.26 11.36
CA SER A 77 3.76 1.21 12.30
C SER A 77 3.26 1.39 13.73
N HIS A 78 3.76 0.57 14.64
CA HIS A 78 3.46 0.64 16.07
C HIS A 78 4.63 1.24 16.83
N GLU A 79 4.35 2.12 17.79
CA GLU A 79 5.38 2.63 18.69
C GLU A 79 6.01 1.51 19.52
N GLY A 80 7.32 1.63 19.75
CA GLY A 80 8.03 0.74 20.67
C GLY A 80 7.59 0.93 22.12
N LYS A 81 7.72 -0.12 22.92
CA LYS A 81 7.48 -0.09 24.37
C LYS A 81 8.80 -0.23 25.12
N SER A 82 8.81 0.09 26.40
CA SER A 82 10.02 -0.02 27.23
C SER A 82 10.69 -1.40 27.07
N GLY A 83 11.95 -1.40 26.59
CA GLY A 83 12.74 -2.60 26.34
C GLY A 83 12.45 -3.34 25.02
N TYR A 84 11.61 -2.80 24.13
CA TYR A 84 11.25 -3.41 22.84
C TYR A 84 11.22 -2.36 21.71
N THR A 85 11.53 -2.79 20.48
CA THR A 85 11.24 -2.01 19.28
C THR A 85 9.73 -1.91 19.05
N GLY A 86 9.32 -1.06 18.12
CA GLY A 86 8.00 -1.17 17.53
C GLY A 86 7.85 -2.46 16.72
N GLY A 87 6.63 -2.71 16.26
CA GLY A 87 6.34 -3.68 15.20
C GLY A 87 5.64 -2.98 14.04
N ALA A 88 5.41 -3.70 12.96
CA ALA A 88 4.69 -3.16 11.82
C ALA A 88 3.82 -4.24 11.14
N GLU A 89 2.79 -3.79 10.46
CA GLU A 89 1.87 -4.63 9.69
C GLU A 89 1.74 -4.07 8.28
N GLY A 90 1.87 -4.93 7.27
CA GLY A 90 1.66 -4.59 5.87
C GLY A 90 0.34 -5.14 5.36
N TYR A 91 -0.41 -4.31 4.64
CA TYR A 91 -1.66 -4.69 4.00
C TYR A 91 -1.71 -4.25 2.55
N THR A 92 -2.46 -4.98 1.74
CA THR A 92 -2.93 -4.53 0.43
C THR A 92 -4.41 -4.21 0.50
N MET A 93 -4.84 -3.14 -0.18
CA MET A 93 -6.25 -2.80 -0.36
C MET A 93 -6.56 -2.65 -1.85
N ASP A 94 -7.39 -3.55 -2.39
CA ASP A 94 -7.83 -3.46 -3.78
C ASP A 94 -8.74 -2.23 -3.99
N LYS A 95 -8.42 -1.39 -4.97
CA LYS A 95 -9.12 -0.10 -5.19
C LYS A 95 -10.52 -0.26 -5.73
N LYS A 96 -10.83 -1.39 -6.37
CA LYS A 96 -12.13 -1.64 -7.02
C LYS A 96 -13.13 -2.27 -6.05
N THR A 97 -12.65 -3.09 -5.13
CA THR A 97 -13.49 -3.90 -4.24
C THR A 97 -13.38 -3.48 -2.78
N GLY A 98 -12.36 -2.69 -2.42
CA GLY A 98 -12.05 -2.35 -1.03
C GLY A 98 -11.58 -3.55 -0.20
N LYS A 99 -11.30 -4.69 -0.83
CA LYS A 99 -10.83 -5.90 -0.14
C LYS A 99 -9.44 -5.64 0.46
N ILE A 100 -9.32 -5.87 1.77
CA ILE A 100 -8.07 -5.70 2.52
C ILE A 100 -7.49 -7.07 2.84
N GLU A 101 -6.20 -7.26 2.57
CA GLU A 101 -5.46 -8.47 2.92
C GLU A 101 -4.17 -8.08 3.65
N MET A 102 -3.80 -8.82 4.70
CA MET A 102 -2.51 -8.66 5.35
C MET A 102 -1.46 -9.44 4.55
N ILE A 103 -0.37 -8.78 4.19
CA ILE A 103 0.71 -9.37 3.38
C ILE A 103 1.94 -9.74 4.22
N TRP A 104 2.19 -9.02 5.32
CA TRP A 104 3.28 -9.33 6.25
C TRP A 104 3.04 -8.71 7.64
N HIS A 105 3.74 -9.25 8.63
CA HIS A 105 3.74 -8.77 10.01
C HIS A 105 5.16 -8.85 10.59
N GLU A 106 5.66 -7.74 11.11
CA GLU A 106 6.92 -7.63 11.84
C GLU A 106 6.63 -7.52 13.34
N SER A 107 7.10 -8.51 14.10
CA SER A 107 6.94 -8.52 15.56
C SER A 107 7.98 -7.65 16.27
N PRO A 108 7.61 -6.96 17.36
CA PRO A 108 8.55 -6.23 18.20
C PRO A 108 9.73 -7.09 18.68
N MET A 109 10.93 -6.53 18.61
CA MET A 109 12.16 -7.17 19.07
C MET A 109 12.60 -6.59 20.41
N LYS A 110 13.15 -7.43 21.29
CA LYS A 110 13.73 -6.96 22.57
C LYS A 110 14.97 -6.12 22.29
N LEU A 111 15.02 -4.92 22.87
CA LEU A 111 16.19 -4.05 22.79
C LEU A 111 17.35 -4.63 23.61
N PRO A 112 18.61 -4.48 23.16
CA PRO A 112 19.76 -4.94 23.90
C PRO A 112 19.88 -4.19 25.23
N GLU A 113 20.25 -4.91 26.28
CA GLU A 113 20.53 -4.30 27.58
C GLU A 113 21.69 -3.30 27.43
N LYS A 114 21.47 -2.08 27.94
CA LYS A 114 22.48 -1.02 27.87
C LYS A 114 23.68 -1.42 28.75
N LYS A 115 24.71 -2.02 28.15
CA LYS A 115 25.98 -2.26 28.83
C LYS A 115 26.64 -0.91 29.13
N ILE A 116 26.48 -0.44 30.37
CA ILE A 116 27.25 0.67 30.89
C ILE A 116 28.70 0.17 30.96
N ARG A 117 29.54 0.53 29.97
CA ARG A 117 30.98 0.38 30.11
C ARG A 117 31.41 1.34 31.21
N LYS A 118 31.69 0.83 32.40
CA LYS A 118 32.42 1.58 33.42
C LYS A 118 33.80 1.89 32.85
N ILE A 119 34.00 3.12 32.38
CA ILE A 119 35.34 3.62 32.11
C ILE A 119 35.98 3.79 33.49
N HIS A 120 36.94 2.92 33.82
CA HIS A 120 37.86 3.22 34.92
C HIS A 120 38.79 4.32 34.39
N LEU A 121 38.64 5.52 34.97
CA LEU A 121 39.62 6.60 34.87
C LEU A 121 40.75 6.36 35.86
#